data_AF-A0A349NC38-F1
#
_entry.id   AF-A0A349NC38-F1
#
_cell.length_a   1.000
_cell.length_b   1.000
_cell.length_c   1.000
_cell.angle_alpha   90.00
_cell.angle_beta   90.00
_cell.angle_gamma   90.00
#
_symmetry.space_group_name_H-M   'P 1'
#
loop_
_entity.id
_entity.type
_entity.pdbx_description
1 polymer ?
#
loop_
_entity_poly.entity_id
_entity_poly.type
_entity_poly.pdbx_seq_one_letter_code
_entity_poly.pdbx_strand_id
1 'polypeptide(L)' 'MILSDRAILQSIEKGEIVIDPYSRESLGTNSYDVHLSKHLATYLSEILDAKAHNKVEHFEIGE' A
#
# COMPACT_ATOMS: atom_id res chain seq x y z
N MET A 1 -1.28 17.52 11.01
CA MET A 1 -0.16 18.14 10.27
C MET A 1 0.22 17.16 9.16
N ILE A 2 0.36 17.62 7.93
CA ILE A 2 0.81 16.79 6.80
C ILE A 2 2.33 16.92 6.70
N LEU A 3 3.06 15.82 6.52
CA LEU A 3 4.50 15.84 6.35
C LEU A 3 4.85 16.41 4.97
N SER A 4 5.84 17.30 4.89
CA SER A 4 6.45 17.65 3.61
C SER A 4 7.36 16.54 3.12
N ASP A 5 7.75 16.60 1.85
CA ASP A 5 8.79 15.78 1.23
C ASP A 5 10.03 15.60 2.12
N ARG A 6 10.56 16.69 2.68
CA ARG A 6 11.75 16.67 3.55
C ARG A 6 11.48 15.96 4.87
N ALA A 7 10.30 16.15 5.46
CA ALA A 7 9.94 15.46 6.69
C ALA A 7 9.70 13.97 6.46
N ILE A 8 9.15 13.58 5.30
CA ILE A 8 9.02 12.19 4.88
C ILE A 8 10.42 11.57 4.76
N LEU A 9 11.34 12.20 4.03
CA LEU A 9 12.73 11.72 3.89
C LEU A 9 13.43 11.54 5.23
N GLN A 10 13.33 12.52 6.13
CA GLN A 10 13.94 12.43 7.47
C GLN A 10 13.35 11.28 8.29
N SER A 11 12.05 11.02 8.16
CA SER A 11 11.40 9.92 8.87
C SER A 11 11.85 8.56 8.30
N ILE A 12 12.10 8.49 6.98
CA ILE A 12 12.69 7.31 6.33
C ILE A 12 14.13 7.09 6.80
N GLU A 13 14.96 8.13 6.82
CA GLU A 13 16.36 8.06 7.29
C GLU A 13 16.46 7.61 8.76
N LYS A 14 15.52 8.02 9.61
CA LYS A 14 15.44 7.59 11.02
C LYS A 14 14.86 6.19 11.20
N GLY A 15 14.29 5.59 10.15
CA GLY A 15 13.58 4.31 10.24
C GLY A 15 12.21 4.39 10.93
N GLU A 16 11.68 5.59 11.14
CA GLU A 16 10.32 5.81 11.67
C GLU A 16 9.26 5.48 10.61
N ILE A 17 9.61 5.63 9.33
CA ILE A 17 8.83 5.21 8.16
C ILE A 17 9.69 4.27 7.33
N VAL A 18 9.16 3.10 6.97
CA VAL A 18 9.85 2.16 6.08
C VAL A 18 9.07 2.03 4.78
N ILE A 19 9.74 2.29 3.67
CA ILE A 19 9.21 2.08 2.31
C ILE A 19 10.26 1.25 1.57
N ASP A 20 9.90 0.04 1.16
CA ASP A 20 10.77 -0.87 0.43
C ASP A 20 9.96 -1.61 -0.65
N PRO A 21 10.26 -1.41 -1.95
CA PRO A 21 11.29 -0.53 -2.50
C PRO A 21 10.93 0.96 -2.43
N TYR A 22 11.91 1.81 -2.11
CA TYR A 22 11.79 3.27 -2.20
C TYR A 22 12.22 3.78 -3.57
N SER A 23 11.43 4.69 -4.15
CA SER A 23 11.72 5.43 -5.38
C SER A 23 11.58 6.92 -5.11
N ARG A 24 12.63 7.68 -5.41
CA ARG A 24 12.63 9.13 -5.19
C ARG A 24 11.64 9.86 -6.10
N GLU A 25 11.39 9.30 -7.27
CA GLU A 25 10.50 9.81 -8.31
C GLU A 25 9.02 9.80 -7.85
N SER A 26 8.67 8.90 -6.94
CA SER A 26 7.35 8.81 -6.32
C SER A 26 7.15 9.77 -5.15
N LEU A 27 8.17 10.51 -4.71
CA LEU A 27 8.05 11.47 -3.61
C LEU A 27 7.50 12.82 -4.11
N GLY A 28 6.24 13.10 -3.80
CA GLY A 28 5.61 14.41 -3.99
C GLY A 28 6.00 15.42 -2.91
N THR A 29 5.47 16.65 -3.00
CA THR A 29 5.82 17.74 -2.05
C THR A 29 5.36 17.49 -0.61
N ASN A 30 4.36 16.62 -0.43
CA ASN A 30 3.80 16.28 0.87
C ASN A 30 3.10 14.89 0.87
N SER A 31 3.48 14.03 -0.08
CA SER A 31 2.91 12.70 -0.30
C SER A 31 3.95 11.76 -0.91
N TYR A 32 3.65 10.47 -0.95
CA TYR A 32 4.44 9.47 -1.65
C TYR A 32 3.50 8.59 -2.46
N ASP A 33 3.71 8.50 -3.77
CA ASP A 33 2.89 7.71 -4.68
C ASP A 33 3.22 6.21 -4.54
N VAL A 34 2.19 5.37 -4.53
CA VAL A 34 2.33 3.91 -4.41
C VAL A 34 1.88 3.21 -5.69
N HIS A 35 2.34 1.98 -5.87
CA HIS A 35 2.09 1.19 -7.08
C HIS A 35 1.18 0.00 -6.79
N LEU A 36 0.30 -0.32 -7.74
CA LEU A 36 -0.59 -1.47 -7.65
C LEU A 36 0.19 -2.77 -7.88
N SER A 37 0.07 -3.73 -6.97
CA SER A 37 0.60 -5.09 -7.15
C SER A 37 -0.20 -5.86 -8.20
N LYS A 38 0.45 -6.80 -8.89
CA LYS A 38 -0.23 -7.70 -9.83
C LYS A 38 -1.19 -8.67 -9.15
N HIS A 39 -1.03 -8.94 -7.85
CA HIS A 39 -1.86 -9.90 -7.11
C HIS A 39 -3.13 -9.24 -6.60
N LEU A 40 -4.28 -9.76 -7.03
CA LEU A 40 -5.61 -9.35 -6.57
C LEU A 40 -6.34 -10.52 -5.89
N ALA A 41 -7.45 -10.22 -5.23
CA ALA A 41 -8.33 -11.22 -4.67
C ALA A 41 -9.80 -10.76 -4.68
N THR A 42 -10.72 -11.70 -4.86
CA THR A 42 -12.17 -11.48 -4.76
C THR A 42 -12.77 -12.32 -3.65
N TYR A 43 -13.78 -11.80 -2.96
CA TYR A 43 -14.54 -12.59 -1.99
C TYR A 43 -15.38 -13.64 -2.71
N LEU A 44 -15.41 -14.85 -2.16
CA LEU A 44 -16.23 -15.95 -2.68
C LEU A 44 -17.71 -15.84 -2.29
N SER A 45 -18.02 -15.01 -1.29
CA SER A 45 -19.36 -14.86 -0.73
C SER A 45 -19.94 -13.48 -1.06
N GLU A 46 -21.24 -13.43 -1.29
CA GLU A 46 -21.96 -12.17 -1.57
C GLU A 46 -22.16 -11.32 -0.30
N ILE A 47 -22.24 -11.97 0.87
CA ILE A 47 -22.43 -11.32 2.16
C ILE A 47 -21.19 -11.56 3.01
N LEU A 48 -20.65 -10.48 3.59
CA LEU A 48 -19.49 -10.53 4.47
C LEU A 48 -19.93 -10.41 5.93
N ASP A 49 -19.48 -11.34 6.77
CA ASP A 49 -19.63 -11.27 8.22
C ASP A 49 -18.26 -11.05 8.87
N ALA A 50 -18.10 -9.96 9.61
CA ALA A 50 -16.86 -9.63 10.30
C ALA A 50 -16.47 -10.65 11.39
N LYS A 51 -17.40 -11.49 11.86
CA LYS A 51 -17.14 -12.58 12.82
C LYS A 51 -16.72 -13.89 12.16
N ALA A 52 -16.93 -14.04 10.85
CA ALA A 52 -16.63 -15.26 10.11
C ALA A 52 -15.30 -15.15 9.34
N HIS A 53 -14.76 -16.27 8.90
CA HIS A 53 -13.63 -16.30 7.98
C HIS A 53 -14.12 -16.10 6.54
N ASN A 54 -14.07 -14.86 6.05
CA ASN A 54 -14.45 -14.50 4.68
C ASN A 54 -13.37 -14.96 3.68
N LYS A 55 -13.61 -16.09 3.02
CA LYS A 55 -12.68 -16.67 2.04
C LYS A 55 -12.57 -15.80 0.79
N VAL A 56 -11.38 -15.78 0.22
CA VAL A 56 -11.07 -15.08 -1.03
C VAL A 56 -10.42 -16.02 -2.04
N GLU A 57 -10.62 -15.75 -3.32
CA GLU A 57 -9.89 -16.35 -4.43
C GLU A 57 -8.85 -15.34 -4.94
N HIS A 58 -7.59 -15.78 -5.04
CA HIS A 58 -6.47 -14.95 -5.50
C HIS A 58 -6.23 -15.16 -7.00
N PHE A 59 -5.90 -14.08 -7.71
CA PHE A 59 -5.56 -14.09 -9.13
C PHE A 59 -4.57 -12.98 -9.46
N GLU A 60 -3.90 -13.06 -10.61
CA GLU A 60 -3.03 -11.99 -11.11
C GLU A 60 -3.68 -11.17 -12.23
N ILE A 61 -3.39 -9.87 -12.29
CA ILE A 61 -3.84 -9.02 -13.41
C ILE A 61 -3.02 -9.35 -14.66
N GLY A 62 -3.69 -9.71 -15.75
CA GLY A 62 -3.07 -9.96 -17.05
C GLY A 62 -2.72 -11.42 -17.32
N GLU A 63 -3.11 -12.35 -16.43
CA GLU A 63 -3.28 -13.77 -16.77
C GLU A 63 -4.54 -14.03 -17.60
#